data_AF-A0A316H3G2-F1
#
_entry.id   AF-A0A316H3G2-F1
#
_cell.length_a   1.000
_cell.length_b   1.000
_cell.length_c   1.000
_cell.angle_alpha   90.00
_cell.angle_beta   90.00
_cell.angle_gamma   90.00
#
_symmetry.space_group_name_H-M   'P 1'
#
loop_
_entity.id
_entity.type
_entity.pdbx_description
1 polymer ?
#
loop_
_entity_poly.entity_id
_entity_poly.type
_entity_poly.pdbx_seq_one_letter_code
_entity_poly.pdbx_strand_id
1 'polypeptide(L)'
;MTVARFAVGALAACLLMSSAPVAWAQSVLSKAERASESMEPALVHADQAKAAQAKLDALQASMGKRPNIVWLVVDDMGYGDPGAFGGGAMIGAATPNMDRLAQDGLKLTSTYSQATCTPTRSVILTGRLPVRTGLTRPILAGDKITMNPWADEISLPTLLGQAGYKTVLSGKWHVGESAGMRPQDVGFDEFYGFYEAEKEISQGVDKRRYPDLVLNPERLAMLRATGSSTALVHGFKGGETKDVE
;
A
#
# COMPACT_ATOMS: atom_id res chain seq x y z
N MET A 1 -57.50 12.29 -50.68
CA MET A 1 -56.02 12.22 -50.80
C MET A 1 -55.51 11.34 -49.69
N THR A 2 -55.14 10.13 -50.09
CA THR A 2 -54.65 9.02 -49.27
C THR A 2 -53.16 9.23 -48.99
N VAL A 3 -52.71 9.10 -47.75
CA VAL A 3 -51.30 8.79 -47.47
C VAL A 3 -51.24 7.65 -46.48
N ALA A 4 -50.69 6.54 -46.96
CA ALA A 4 -50.57 5.26 -46.30
C ALA A 4 -49.49 5.30 -45.21
N ARG A 5 -49.77 4.58 -44.11
CA ARG A 5 -48.79 4.13 -43.12
C ARG A 5 -47.94 3.02 -43.76
N PHE A 6 -46.62 3.17 -43.74
CA PHE A 6 -45.69 2.06 -43.87
C PHE A 6 -44.86 1.96 -42.60
N ALA A 7 -45.08 0.88 -41.85
CA ALA A 7 -44.15 0.40 -40.84
C ALA A 7 -43.04 -0.38 -41.56
N VAL A 8 -41.79 -0.02 -41.31
CA VAL A 8 -40.63 -0.87 -41.65
C VAL A 8 -39.84 -1.03 -40.37
N GLY A 9 -39.91 -2.23 -39.80
CA GLY A 9 -39.03 -2.65 -38.71
C GLY A 9 -37.62 -2.86 -39.25
N ALA A 10 -36.64 -2.24 -38.59
CA ALA A 10 -35.23 -2.52 -38.80
C ALA A 10 -34.75 -3.40 -37.65
N LEU A 11 -34.61 -4.71 -37.91
CA LEU A 11 -33.79 -5.61 -37.10
C LEU A 11 -32.33 -5.19 -37.29
N ALA A 12 -31.74 -4.55 -36.28
CA ALA A 12 -30.30 -4.35 -36.21
C ALA A 12 -29.66 -5.66 -35.70
N ALA A 13 -29.09 -6.44 -36.63
CA ALA A 13 -28.23 -7.56 -36.29
C ALA A 13 -26.90 -7.03 -35.73
N CYS A 14 -26.77 -7.01 -34.41
CA CYS A 14 -25.47 -6.82 -33.76
C CYS A 14 -24.61 -8.05 -34.04
N LEU A 15 -23.65 -7.91 -34.97
CA LEU A 15 -22.52 -8.81 -35.10
C LEU A 15 -21.71 -8.79 -33.79
N LEU A 16 -21.97 -9.78 -32.94
CA LEU A 16 -21.06 -10.17 -31.86
C LEU A 16 -19.77 -10.66 -32.52
N MET A 17 -18.81 -9.77 -32.72
CA MET A 17 -17.42 -10.17 -32.92
C MET A 17 -16.97 -10.81 -31.61
N SER A 18 -17.03 -12.14 -31.54
CA SER A 18 -16.31 -12.88 -30.52
C SER A 18 -14.83 -12.59 -30.70
N SER A 19 -14.28 -11.71 -29.86
CA SER A 19 -12.86 -11.64 -29.67
C SER A 19 -12.45 -12.98 -29.08
N ALA A 20 -12.02 -13.91 -29.94
CA ALA A 20 -11.29 -15.08 -29.48
C ALA A 20 -10.16 -14.55 -28.58
N PRO A 21 -9.99 -15.07 -27.36
CA PRO A 21 -8.86 -14.66 -26.53
C PRO A 21 -7.61 -14.91 -27.35
N VAL A 22 -6.87 -13.85 -27.64
CA VAL A 22 -5.52 -13.97 -28.19
C VAL A 22 -4.73 -14.65 -27.08
N ALA A 23 -4.65 -15.98 -27.14
CA ALA A 23 -3.76 -16.76 -26.31
C ALA A 23 -2.35 -16.35 -26.74
N TRP A 24 -1.74 -15.45 -25.98
CA TRP A 24 -0.33 -15.14 -26.10
C TRP A 24 0.42 -16.43 -25.81
N ALA A 25 0.75 -17.19 -26.86
CA ALA A 25 1.51 -18.42 -26.72
C ALA A 25 2.82 -18.08 -26.05
N GLN A 26 3.07 -18.68 -24.88
CA GLN A 26 4.28 -18.44 -24.12
C GLN A 26 5.49 -18.77 -24.99
N SER A 27 6.47 -17.86 -25.03
CA SER A 27 7.70 -18.08 -25.80
C SER A 27 8.33 -19.41 -25.41
N VAL A 28 8.75 -20.20 -26.40
CA VAL A 28 9.51 -21.45 -26.20
C VAL A 28 10.85 -21.24 -25.47
N LEU A 29 11.32 -19.99 -25.41
CA LEU A 29 12.52 -19.61 -24.65
C LEU A 29 12.23 -19.28 -23.18
N SER A 30 10.97 -19.04 -22.83
CA SER A 30 10.57 -18.68 -21.47
C SER A 30 10.43 -19.93 -20.60
N LYS A 31 11.30 -20.04 -19.59
CA LYS A 31 11.18 -21.03 -18.50
C LYS A 31 10.21 -20.59 -17.39
N ALA A 32 9.60 -19.42 -17.54
CA ALA A 32 8.67 -18.90 -16.54
C ALA A 32 7.37 -19.70 -16.61
N GLU A 33 6.79 -20.05 -15.47
CA GLU A 33 5.52 -20.77 -15.43
C GLU A 33 4.44 -19.84 -14.90
N ARG A 34 3.26 -19.92 -15.50
CA ARG A 34 2.10 -19.16 -15.04
C ARG A 34 1.31 -20.03 -14.06
N ALA A 35 1.40 -19.70 -12.77
CA ALA A 35 0.73 -20.48 -11.72
C ALA A 35 -0.80 -20.33 -11.72
N SER A 36 -1.34 -19.20 -12.17
CA SER A 36 -2.79 -18.96 -12.31
C SER A 36 -3.08 -17.89 -13.36
N GLU A 37 -4.33 -17.81 -13.83
CA GLU A 37 -4.77 -16.79 -14.79
C GLU A 37 -4.60 -15.36 -14.27
N SER A 38 -4.51 -15.15 -12.97
CA SER A 38 -4.35 -13.82 -12.38
C SER A 38 -2.89 -13.43 -12.12
N MET A 39 -1.93 -14.35 -12.33
CA MET A 39 -0.51 -14.14 -12.08
C MET A 39 0.26 -13.96 -13.38
N GLU A 40 1.31 -13.14 -13.34
CA GLU A 40 2.32 -13.07 -14.40
C GLU A 40 3.19 -14.34 -14.38
N PRO A 41 3.67 -14.84 -15.53
CA PRO A 41 4.62 -15.94 -15.56
C PRO A 41 5.88 -15.61 -14.74
N ALA A 42 6.30 -16.52 -13.86
CA ALA A 42 7.48 -16.34 -13.02
C ALA A 42 8.41 -17.56 -13.09
N LEU A 43 9.71 -17.34 -12.89
CA LEU A 43 10.66 -18.44 -12.78
C LEU A 43 10.39 -19.23 -11.49
N VAL A 44 10.13 -20.52 -11.62
CA VAL A 44 9.86 -21.39 -10.48
C VAL A 44 11.18 -21.91 -9.92
N HIS A 45 11.43 -21.61 -8.65
CA HIS A 45 12.59 -22.10 -7.91
C HIS A 45 12.14 -23.20 -6.92
N ALA A 46 11.83 -24.39 -7.44
CA ALA A 46 11.23 -25.48 -6.67
C ALA A 46 12.03 -25.85 -5.41
N ASP A 47 13.36 -25.91 -5.51
CA ASP A 47 14.23 -26.22 -4.36
C ASP A 47 14.16 -25.15 -3.27
N GLN A 48 14.08 -23.87 -3.66
CA GLN A 48 13.93 -22.76 -2.71
C GLN A 48 12.55 -22.79 -2.04
N ALA A 49 11.49 -23.07 -2.80
CA ALA A 49 10.15 -23.22 -2.26
C ALA A 49 10.08 -24.38 -1.25
N LYS A 50 10.70 -25.52 -1.58
CA LYS A 50 10.79 -26.68 -0.67
C LYS A 50 11.57 -26.33 0.60
N ALA A 51 12.71 -25.64 0.47
CA ALA A 51 13.50 -25.21 1.61
C ALA A 51 12.75 -24.20 2.50
N ALA A 52 12.00 -23.27 1.91
CA ALA A 52 11.17 -22.32 2.64
C ALA A 52 10.05 -23.04 3.41
N GLN A 53 9.35 -23.98 2.75
CA GLN A 53 8.29 -24.75 3.39
C GLN A 53 8.82 -25.57 4.57
N ALA A 54 9.96 -26.26 4.41
CA ALA A 54 10.56 -27.02 5.51
C ALA A 54 10.91 -26.15 6.73
N LYS A 55 11.37 -24.91 6.51
CA LYS A 55 11.62 -23.95 7.59
C LYS A 55 10.33 -23.50 8.27
N LEU A 56 9.27 -23.24 7.51
CA LEU A 56 7.96 -22.87 8.06
C LEU A 56 7.36 -24.01 8.89
N ASP A 57 7.45 -25.25 8.41
CA ASP A 57 6.98 -26.44 9.12
C ASP A 57 7.73 -26.64 10.44
N ALA A 58 9.06 -26.48 10.42
CA ALA A 58 9.88 -26.56 11.63
C ALA A 58 9.54 -25.46 12.64
N LEU A 59 9.34 -24.22 12.18
CA LEU A 59 8.91 -23.11 13.04
C LEU A 59 7.54 -23.40 13.65
N GLN A 60 6.58 -23.86 12.85
CA GLN A 60 5.25 -24.20 13.33
C GLN A 60 5.28 -25.35 14.35
N ALA A 61 6.08 -26.38 14.11
CA ALA A 61 6.27 -27.49 15.04
C ALA A 61 6.88 -27.01 16.37
N SER A 62 7.83 -26.08 16.33
CA SER A 62 8.49 -25.55 17.53
C SER A 62 7.61 -24.58 18.34
N MET A 63 6.81 -23.75 17.66
CA MET A 63 6.04 -22.67 18.31
C MET A 63 4.58 -23.03 18.58
N GLY A 64 4.09 -24.16 18.05
CA GLY A 64 2.70 -24.59 18.13
C GLY A 64 1.72 -23.70 17.36
N LYS A 65 2.23 -22.74 16.57
CA LYS A 65 1.44 -21.80 15.76
C LYS A 65 2.23 -21.32 14.55
N ARG A 66 1.53 -20.71 13.59
CA ARG A 66 2.14 -20.04 12.44
C ARG A 66 3.04 -18.88 12.91
N PRO A 67 4.12 -18.54 12.18
CA PRO A 67 5.02 -17.45 12.55
C PRO A 67 4.30 -16.10 12.48
N ASN A 68 4.63 -15.17 13.38
CA ASN A 68 4.12 -13.80 13.27
C ASN A 68 4.81 -13.07 12.13
N ILE A 69 4.10 -12.14 11.49
CA ILE A 69 4.64 -11.27 10.44
C ILE A 69 4.68 -9.85 11.00
N VAL A 70 5.87 -9.23 10.98
CA VAL A 70 6.06 -7.84 11.39
C VAL A 70 6.67 -7.07 10.22
N TRP A 71 5.99 -6.03 9.78
CA TRP A 71 6.48 -5.14 8.73
C TRP A 71 6.82 -3.78 9.33
N LEU A 72 8.10 -3.41 9.27
CA LEU A 72 8.58 -2.08 9.67
C LEU A 72 8.80 -1.25 8.41
N VAL A 73 8.05 -0.16 8.27
CA VAL A 73 8.19 0.80 7.18
C VAL A 73 8.58 2.15 7.78
N VAL A 74 9.75 2.65 7.40
CA VAL A 74 10.23 3.97 7.84
C VAL A 74 10.00 4.96 6.72
N ASP A 75 9.45 6.12 7.07
CA ASP A 75 9.13 7.18 6.11
C ASP A 75 10.37 8.04 5.81
N ASP A 76 10.58 8.36 4.53
CA ASP A 76 11.71 9.16 4.01
C ASP A 76 13.14 8.68 4.41
N MET A 77 13.35 7.39 4.69
CA MET A 77 14.71 6.86 4.93
C MET A 77 15.46 6.63 3.61
N GLY A 78 16.66 7.20 3.50
CA GLY A 78 17.58 6.98 2.39
C GLY A 78 18.34 5.65 2.49
N TYR A 79 18.80 5.14 1.34
CA TYR A 79 19.56 3.89 1.27
C TYR A 79 20.82 3.90 2.15
N GLY A 80 21.52 5.03 2.18
CA GLY A 80 22.77 5.20 2.93
C GLY A 80 22.57 5.66 4.37
N ASP A 81 21.34 5.71 4.90
CA ASP A 81 21.12 6.19 6.27
C ASP A 81 21.50 5.12 7.32
N PRO A 82 21.12 3.83 7.19
CA PRO A 82 21.50 2.81 8.17
C PRO A 82 22.97 2.40 8.06
N GLY A 83 23.57 2.06 9.20
CA GLY A 83 24.93 1.52 9.27
C GLY A 83 25.12 0.25 8.42
N ALA A 84 24.11 -0.62 8.37
CA ALA A 84 24.08 -1.80 7.51
C ALA A 84 24.31 -1.54 6.00
N PHE A 85 24.11 -0.30 5.55
CA PHE A 85 24.29 0.16 4.17
C PHE A 85 25.37 1.26 4.04
N GLY A 86 26.21 1.44 5.06
CA GLY A 86 27.35 2.36 5.05
C GLY A 86 27.13 3.70 5.76
N GLY A 87 25.92 3.95 6.27
CA GLY A 87 25.60 5.14 7.06
C GLY A 87 25.84 4.94 8.56
N GLY A 88 24.78 5.18 9.33
CA GLY A 88 24.76 4.94 10.76
C GLY A 88 25.67 5.92 11.51
N ALA A 89 26.58 5.37 12.32
CA ALA A 89 27.54 6.16 13.09
C ALA A 89 28.42 7.06 12.20
N MET A 90 28.70 6.64 10.95
CA MET A 90 29.53 7.41 10.01
C MET A 90 28.91 8.75 9.60
N ILE A 91 27.58 8.87 9.64
CA ILE A 91 26.84 10.10 9.34
C ILE A 91 26.28 10.76 10.61
N GLY A 92 26.70 10.31 11.80
CA GLY A 92 26.23 10.85 13.08
C GLY A 92 24.87 10.32 13.57
N ALA A 93 24.33 9.26 12.96
CA ALA A 93 23.03 8.68 13.29
C ALA A 93 23.15 7.15 13.50
N ALA A 94 23.78 6.71 14.59
CA ALA A 94 24.03 5.29 14.84
C ALA A 94 22.73 4.45 14.88
N THR A 95 22.72 3.30 14.19
CA THR A 95 21.55 2.40 14.05
C THR A 95 21.80 0.98 14.58
N PRO A 96 22.32 0.79 15.81
CA PRO A 96 22.85 -0.51 16.27
C PRO A 96 21.83 -1.67 16.22
N ASN A 97 20.54 -1.40 16.47
CA ASN A 97 19.50 -2.42 16.41
C ASN A 97 19.18 -2.87 14.98
N MET A 98 19.15 -1.93 14.02
CA MET A 98 18.93 -2.25 12.61
C MET A 98 20.15 -2.98 12.03
N ASP A 99 21.35 -2.55 12.43
CA ASP A 99 22.60 -3.17 11.99
C ASP A 99 22.70 -4.61 12.47
N ARG A 100 22.32 -4.88 13.72
CA ARG A 100 22.22 -6.25 14.25
C ARG A 100 21.20 -7.10 13.49
N LEU A 101 20.01 -6.57 13.22
CA LEU A 101 18.99 -7.29 12.44
C LEU A 101 19.50 -7.65 11.03
N ALA A 102 20.26 -6.76 10.39
CA ALA A 102 20.85 -7.02 9.09
C ALA A 102 22.00 -8.04 9.13
N GLN A 103 22.77 -8.09 10.24
CA GLN A 103 23.85 -9.07 10.46
C GLN A 103 23.30 -10.47 10.75
N ASP A 104 22.25 -10.56 11.57
CA ASP A 104 21.65 -11.83 12.00
C ASP A 104 20.66 -12.39 10.94
N GLY A 105 20.36 -11.62 9.89
CA GLY A 105 19.29 -11.90 8.94
C GLY A 105 19.71 -11.85 7.47
N LEU A 106 18.73 -11.57 6.61
CA LEU A 106 18.94 -11.37 5.17
C LEU A 106 18.97 -9.87 4.86
N LYS A 107 20.09 -9.40 4.31
CA LYS A 107 20.21 -8.04 3.77
C LYS A 107 20.00 -8.05 2.26
N LEU A 108 19.00 -7.30 1.79
CA LEU A 108 18.77 -7.08 0.37
C LEU A 108 19.42 -5.77 -0.08
N THR A 109 20.28 -5.82 -1.10
CA THR A 109 20.98 -4.64 -1.63
C THR A 109 20.25 -3.99 -2.81
N SER A 110 19.28 -4.71 -3.39
CA SER A 110 18.44 -4.28 -4.51
C SER A 110 16.96 -4.44 -4.12
N THR A 111 16.40 -3.43 -3.47
CA THR A 111 14.99 -3.40 -3.04
C THR A 111 14.44 -2.01 -3.30
N TYR A 112 13.31 -1.93 -4.02
CA TYR A 112 12.82 -0.69 -4.60
C TYR A 112 11.41 -0.38 -4.11
N SER A 113 11.19 0.87 -3.71
CA SER A 113 9.87 1.45 -3.44
C SER A 113 9.37 2.24 -4.65
N GLN A 114 8.16 2.77 -4.55
CA GLN A 114 7.76 3.88 -5.43
C GLN A 114 8.45 5.16 -4.98
N ALA A 115 8.44 6.19 -5.84
CA ALA A 115 9.14 7.44 -5.58
C ALA A 115 8.62 8.20 -4.34
N THR A 116 7.40 7.93 -3.87
CA THR A 116 6.78 8.63 -2.74
C THR A 116 5.95 7.72 -1.85
N CYS A 117 5.48 8.27 -0.72
CA CYS A 117 4.78 7.56 0.36
C CYS A 117 3.48 6.86 -0.07
N THR A 118 2.45 7.58 -0.52
CA THR A 118 1.13 7.00 -0.88
C THR A 118 1.23 5.88 -1.93
N PRO A 119 1.94 6.05 -3.07
CA PRO A 119 2.09 4.96 -4.05
C PRO A 119 2.84 3.74 -3.49
N THR A 120 3.86 3.96 -2.65
CA THR A 120 4.61 2.84 -2.02
C THR A 120 3.70 2.06 -1.07
N ARG A 121 2.97 2.77 -0.21
CA ARG A 121 2.05 2.15 0.76
C ARG A 121 0.92 1.40 0.06
N SER A 122 0.38 1.92 -1.05
CA SER A 122 -0.62 1.19 -1.82
C SER A 122 -0.06 -0.12 -2.39
N VAL A 123 1.16 -0.10 -2.95
CA VAL A 123 1.81 -1.31 -3.49
C VAL A 123 2.08 -2.34 -2.40
N ILE A 124 2.53 -1.90 -1.22
CA ILE A 124 2.75 -2.77 -0.05
C ILE A 124 1.45 -3.51 0.33
N LEU A 125 0.32 -2.80 0.28
CA LEU A 125 -0.96 -3.31 0.76
C LEU A 125 -1.73 -4.10 -0.31
N THR A 126 -1.51 -3.88 -1.60
CA THR A 126 -2.26 -4.57 -2.67
C THR A 126 -1.40 -5.52 -3.50
N GLY A 127 -0.07 -5.42 -3.41
CA GLY A 127 0.86 -6.12 -4.29
C GLY A 127 0.78 -5.65 -5.75
N ARG A 128 0.13 -4.52 -6.04
CA ARG A 128 -0.17 -4.03 -7.40
C ARG A 128 0.42 -2.65 -7.63
N LEU A 129 0.87 -2.41 -8.87
CA LEU A 129 1.42 -1.11 -9.27
C LEU A 129 0.40 0.02 -9.03
N PRO A 130 0.84 1.24 -8.67
CA PRO A 130 -0.07 2.33 -8.28
C PRO A 130 -1.08 2.74 -9.35
N VAL A 131 -0.78 2.50 -10.63
CA VAL A 131 -1.71 2.74 -11.75
C VAL A 131 -3.01 1.92 -11.63
N ARG A 132 -2.98 0.80 -10.88
CA ARG A 132 -4.14 -0.06 -10.66
C ARG A 132 -5.13 0.52 -9.65
N THR A 133 -4.61 1.16 -8.59
CA THR A 133 -5.41 1.81 -7.55
C THR A 133 -5.71 3.28 -7.85
N GLY A 134 -4.99 3.88 -8.80
CA GLY A 134 -5.03 5.32 -9.09
C GLY A 134 -4.18 6.17 -8.15
N LEU A 135 -3.58 5.58 -7.10
CA LEU A 135 -2.77 6.27 -6.09
C LEU A 135 -1.33 6.53 -6.60
N THR A 136 -1.21 7.28 -7.69
CA THR A 136 0.04 7.50 -8.43
C THR A 136 0.91 8.64 -7.89
N ARG A 137 0.37 9.47 -7.00
CA ARG A 137 1.07 10.56 -6.30
C ARG A 137 0.65 10.61 -4.83
N PRO A 138 1.38 11.32 -3.95
CA PRO A 138 0.91 11.58 -2.59
C PRO A 138 -0.48 12.21 -2.58
N ILE A 139 -1.34 11.75 -1.67
CA ILE A 139 -2.54 12.48 -1.27
C ILE A 139 -2.07 13.67 -0.42
N LEU A 140 -2.43 14.88 -0.82
CA LEU A 140 -2.06 16.13 -0.17
C LEU A 140 -3.27 16.76 0.52
N ALA A 141 -3.01 17.65 1.47
CA ALA A 141 -4.06 18.41 2.13
C ALA A 141 -4.95 19.14 1.11
N GLY A 142 -6.27 18.97 1.24
CA GLY A 142 -7.25 19.55 0.32
C GLY A 142 -7.54 18.74 -0.95
N ASP A 143 -6.84 17.61 -1.19
CA ASP A 143 -7.22 16.69 -2.27
C ASP A 143 -8.62 16.12 -2.03
N LYS A 144 -9.41 16.05 -3.11
CA LYS A 144 -10.73 15.41 -3.09
C LYS A 144 -10.67 14.08 -3.81
N ILE A 145 -10.69 12.99 -3.06
CA ILE A 145 -10.76 11.64 -3.61
C ILE A 145 -12.18 11.42 -4.17
N THR A 146 -12.30 11.27 -5.48
CA THR A 146 -13.59 11.11 -6.19
C THR A 146 -14.01 9.65 -6.37
N MET A 147 -13.06 8.71 -6.27
CA MET A 147 -13.30 7.27 -6.37
C MET A 147 -12.55 6.56 -5.25
N ASN A 148 -13.18 5.56 -4.64
CA ASN A 148 -12.54 4.77 -3.60
C ASN A 148 -11.45 3.87 -4.23
N PRO A 149 -10.15 4.08 -3.93
CA PRO A 149 -9.06 3.27 -4.50
C PRO A 149 -9.06 1.81 -4.02
N TRP A 150 -9.90 1.49 -3.03
CA TRP A 150 -10.02 0.16 -2.43
C TRP A 150 -11.24 -0.63 -2.89
N ALA A 151 -12.12 -0.04 -3.73
CA ALA A 151 -13.40 -0.65 -4.09
C ALA A 151 -13.24 -2.04 -4.72
N ASP A 152 -12.21 -2.22 -5.55
CA ASP A 152 -11.94 -3.45 -6.30
C ASP A 152 -10.61 -4.12 -5.90
N GLU A 153 -10.06 -3.77 -4.73
CA GLU A 153 -8.76 -4.26 -4.26
C GLU A 153 -8.91 -5.23 -3.09
N ILE A 154 -8.11 -6.31 -3.11
CA ILE A 154 -7.97 -7.21 -1.97
C ILE A 154 -6.67 -6.83 -1.25
N SER A 155 -6.82 -6.33 -0.04
CA SER A 155 -5.68 -5.87 0.75
C SER A 155 -4.94 -7.04 1.44
N LEU A 156 -3.65 -6.84 1.70
CA LEU A 156 -2.79 -7.72 2.49
C LEU A 156 -3.41 -8.10 3.86
N PRO A 157 -3.90 -7.16 4.70
CA PRO A 157 -4.52 -7.55 5.96
C PRO A 157 -5.79 -8.37 5.76
N THR A 158 -6.55 -8.17 4.68
CA THR A 158 -7.71 -9.02 4.35
C THR A 158 -7.27 -10.46 4.08
N LEU A 159 -6.24 -10.66 3.26
CA LEU A 159 -5.68 -11.99 2.97
C LEU A 159 -5.10 -12.66 4.23
N LEU A 160 -4.37 -11.91 5.06
CA LEU A 160 -3.83 -12.42 6.31
C LEU A 160 -4.94 -12.79 7.31
N GLY A 161 -6.00 -11.98 7.40
CA GLY A 161 -7.19 -12.27 8.21
C GLY A 161 -7.89 -13.55 7.78
N GLN A 162 -8.07 -13.78 6.47
CA GLN A 162 -8.60 -15.04 5.93
C GLN A 162 -7.71 -16.25 6.28
N ALA A 163 -6.40 -16.03 6.40
CA ALA A 163 -5.44 -17.03 6.87
C ALA A 163 -5.38 -17.18 8.41
N GLY A 164 -6.25 -16.50 9.16
CA GLY A 164 -6.36 -16.62 10.61
C GLY A 164 -5.40 -15.73 11.41
N TYR A 165 -4.77 -14.73 10.79
CA TYR A 165 -3.96 -13.75 11.51
C TYR A 165 -4.82 -12.64 12.10
N LYS A 166 -4.47 -12.19 13.31
CA LYS A 166 -4.89 -10.89 13.83
C LYS A 166 -3.99 -9.83 13.22
N THR A 167 -4.58 -8.79 12.65
CA THR A 167 -3.86 -7.74 11.91
C THR A 167 -3.99 -6.40 12.61
N VAL A 168 -2.86 -5.71 12.80
CA VAL A 168 -2.80 -4.40 13.45
C VAL A 168 -1.92 -3.48 12.61
N LEU A 169 -2.36 -2.24 12.39
CA LEU A 169 -1.53 -1.19 11.83
C LEU A 169 -1.29 -0.11 12.88
N SER A 170 -0.04 0.29 13.06
CA SER A 170 0.32 1.42 13.91
C SER A 170 1.11 2.47 13.14
N GLY A 171 0.79 3.75 13.37
CA GLY A 171 1.42 4.89 12.72
C GLY A 171 0.67 5.35 11.47
N LYS A 172 1.42 5.66 10.41
CA LYS A 172 0.89 6.37 9.24
C LYS A 172 0.15 5.45 8.25
N TRP A 173 -1.04 5.85 7.84
CA TRP A 173 -1.83 5.18 6.81
C TRP A 173 -1.56 5.73 5.39
N HIS A 174 -1.97 6.97 5.13
CA HIS A 174 -1.69 7.79 3.94
C HIS A 174 -2.11 7.22 2.57
N VAL A 175 -3.20 6.46 2.54
CA VAL A 175 -3.77 5.85 1.32
C VAL A 175 -5.31 5.88 1.30
N GLY A 176 -5.90 6.87 1.98
CA GLY A 176 -7.35 7.15 1.97
C GLY A 176 -7.93 7.31 3.37
N GLU A 177 -8.69 8.37 3.60
CA GLU A 177 -9.06 8.83 4.95
C GLU A 177 -10.57 8.74 5.20
N SER A 178 -11.35 8.74 4.12
CA SER A 178 -12.81 8.61 4.14
C SER A 178 -13.26 7.21 4.54
N ALA A 179 -14.48 7.11 5.05
CA ALA A 179 -15.15 5.83 5.29
C ALA A 179 -15.10 4.93 4.04
N GLY A 180 -14.77 3.65 4.25
CA GLY A 180 -14.50 2.69 3.18
C GLY A 180 -13.05 2.68 2.67
N MET A 181 -12.19 3.57 3.18
CA MET A 181 -10.76 3.66 2.82
C MET A 181 -9.81 3.57 4.02
N ARG A 182 -10.34 3.62 5.24
CA ARG A 182 -9.56 3.60 6.49
C ARG A 182 -8.98 2.19 6.72
N PRO A 183 -7.88 2.03 7.47
CA PRO A 183 -7.25 0.73 7.72
C PRO A 183 -8.23 -0.38 8.15
N GLN A 184 -9.12 -0.06 9.07
CA GLN A 184 -10.13 -0.96 9.61
C GLN A 184 -11.27 -1.29 8.63
N ASP A 185 -11.52 -0.41 7.66
CA ASP A 185 -12.48 -0.66 6.57
C ASP A 185 -11.85 -1.56 5.49
N VAL A 186 -10.52 -1.53 5.36
CA VAL A 186 -9.78 -2.30 4.35
C VAL A 186 -9.03 -3.49 4.94
N GLY A 187 -9.49 -4.02 6.07
CA GLY A 187 -9.14 -5.36 6.53
C GLY A 187 -8.31 -5.46 7.79
N PHE A 188 -7.67 -4.38 8.26
CA PHE A 188 -6.99 -4.41 9.57
C PHE A 188 -8.00 -4.60 10.70
N ASP A 189 -7.69 -5.45 11.67
CA ASP A 189 -8.59 -5.65 12.81
C ASP A 189 -8.52 -4.49 13.82
N GLU A 190 -7.36 -3.84 13.91
CA GLU A 190 -7.10 -2.71 14.79
C GLU A 190 -6.14 -1.71 14.12
N PHE A 191 -6.39 -0.43 14.34
CA PHE A 191 -5.54 0.66 13.88
C PHE A 191 -5.28 1.65 14.99
N TYR A 192 -4.02 2.06 15.16
CA TYR A 192 -3.64 3.14 16.06
C TYR A 192 -2.64 4.08 15.38
N GLY A 193 -3.07 5.27 14.99
CA GLY A 193 -2.21 6.24 14.31
C GLY A 193 -2.99 7.34 13.63
N PHE A 194 -2.46 7.89 12.54
CA PHE A 194 -3.08 8.98 11.81
C PHE A 194 -3.23 8.64 10.32
N TYR A 195 -4.27 9.19 9.70
CA TYR A 195 -4.59 8.88 8.32
C TYR A 195 -3.74 9.66 7.31
N GLU A 196 -3.48 10.93 7.61
CA GLU A 196 -2.94 11.89 6.65
C GLU A 196 -1.40 11.83 6.52
N ALA A 197 -0.85 12.73 5.71
CA ALA A 197 0.58 12.98 5.69
C ALA A 197 1.00 13.69 6.99
N GLU A 198 1.79 13.03 7.84
CA GLU A 198 2.45 13.68 8.99
C GLU A 198 3.32 14.89 8.60
N LYS A 199 3.69 14.98 7.31
CA LYS A 199 4.45 16.11 6.74
C LYS A 199 3.79 17.46 7.00
N GLU A 200 2.48 17.52 7.25
CA GLU A 200 1.77 18.78 7.52
C GLU A 200 2.05 19.35 8.92
N ILE A 201 2.30 18.52 9.94
CA ILE A 201 2.51 19.00 11.32
C ILE A 201 3.82 19.80 11.43
N SER A 202 4.93 19.25 10.91
CA SER A 202 6.24 19.90 10.98
C SER A 202 6.30 21.21 10.18
N GLN A 203 5.52 21.31 9.10
CA GLN A 203 5.44 22.51 8.26
C GLN A 203 4.93 23.73 9.03
N GLY A 204 3.96 23.52 9.94
CA GLY A 204 3.40 24.60 10.75
C GLY A 204 4.26 25.04 11.94
N VAL A 205 5.36 24.33 12.26
CA VAL A 205 6.13 24.56 13.51
C VAL A 205 7.64 24.69 13.31
N ASP A 206 8.24 24.02 12.31
CA ASP A 206 9.69 24.06 12.08
C ASP A 206 10.10 25.31 11.29
N LYS A 207 10.40 26.39 12.03
CA LYS A 207 10.89 27.66 11.49
C LYS A 207 12.21 27.53 10.72
N ARG A 208 13.03 26.52 11.04
CA ARG A 208 14.32 26.32 10.37
C ARG A 208 14.11 25.77 8.96
N ARG A 209 13.10 24.91 8.78
CA ARG A 209 12.78 24.28 7.50
C ARG A 209 11.74 25.06 6.69
N TYR A 210 10.82 25.76 7.35
CA TYR A 210 9.70 26.46 6.72
C TYR A 210 9.52 27.91 7.22
N PRO A 211 10.56 28.76 7.17
CA PRO A 211 10.49 30.12 7.71
C PRO A 211 9.39 30.95 7.04
N ASP A 212 9.22 30.82 5.72
CA ASP A 212 8.24 31.60 4.95
C ASP A 212 6.78 31.22 5.22
N LEU A 213 6.56 30.06 5.82
CA LEU A 213 5.24 29.59 6.25
C LEU A 213 5.03 29.96 7.73
N VAL A 214 5.96 29.56 8.60
CA VAL A 214 5.78 29.71 10.06
C VAL A 214 5.90 31.15 10.52
N LEU A 215 6.71 31.98 9.86
CA LEU A 215 6.89 33.40 10.20
C LEU A 215 5.88 34.31 9.50
N ASN A 216 5.07 33.78 8.58
CA ASN A 216 4.02 34.54 7.89
C ASN A 216 2.64 34.15 8.46
N PRO A 217 1.99 35.02 9.26
CA PRO A 217 0.72 34.70 9.90
C PRO A 217 -0.41 34.34 8.94
N GLU A 218 -0.44 34.96 7.76
CA GLU A 218 -1.46 34.72 6.73
C GLU A 218 -1.31 33.31 6.15
N ARG A 219 -0.09 32.92 5.77
CA ARG A 219 0.19 31.58 5.24
C ARG A 219 -0.04 30.49 6.28
N LEU A 220 0.33 30.74 7.53
CA LEU A 220 0.08 29.80 8.62
C LEU A 220 -1.42 29.63 8.89
N ALA A 221 -2.19 30.72 8.80
CA ALA A 221 -3.65 30.65 8.89
C ALA A 221 -4.27 29.86 7.72
N MET A 222 -3.75 30.04 6.49
CA MET A 222 -4.18 29.26 5.34
C MET A 222 -3.90 27.76 5.51
N LEU A 223 -2.72 27.38 6.02
CA LEU A 223 -2.40 25.98 6.32
C LEU A 223 -3.36 25.40 7.35
N ARG A 224 -3.65 26.14 8.45
CA ARG A 224 -4.60 25.68 9.46
C ARG A 224 -6.03 25.55 8.92
N ALA A 225 -6.37 26.32 7.89
CA ALA A 225 -7.68 26.28 7.25
C ALA A 225 -7.84 25.11 6.25
N THR A 226 -6.79 24.34 5.94
CA THR A 226 -6.92 23.17 5.05
C THR A 226 -7.73 22.04 5.67
N GLY A 227 -7.91 22.05 6.99
CA GLY A 227 -8.75 21.09 7.71
C GLY A 227 -8.08 19.74 7.98
N SER A 228 -6.77 19.64 7.77
CA SER A 228 -6.00 18.45 8.11
C SER A 228 -6.09 18.12 9.61
N SER A 229 -6.51 16.90 9.94
CA SER A 229 -6.56 16.43 11.32
C SER A 229 -5.16 16.01 11.79
N THR A 230 -4.78 16.48 12.97
CA THR A 230 -3.59 16.00 13.68
C THR A 230 -3.90 14.92 14.71
N ALA A 231 -5.15 14.47 14.77
CA ALA A 231 -5.59 13.55 15.80
C ALA A 231 -4.95 12.17 15.61
N LEU A 232 -4.57 11.57 16.73
CA LEU A 232 -4.35 10.13 16.76
C LEU A 232 -5.71 9.44 16.82
N VAL A 233 -5.85 8.38 16.03
CA VAL A 233 -7.08 7.64 15.85
C VAL A 233 -6.86 6.21 16.28
N HIS A 234 -7.76 5.70 17.11
CA HIS A 234 -7.87 4.29 17.47
C HIS A 234 -9.14 3.71 16.86
N GLY A 235 -9.00 2.74 15.97
CA GLY A 235 -10.13 2.15 15.24
C GLY A 235 -10.12 0.64 15.27
N PHE A 236 -11.32 0.05 15.29
CA PHE A 236 -11.52 -1.41 15.24
C PHE A 236 -12.39 -1.79 14.04
N LYS A 237 -12.10 -2.94 13.45
CA LYS A 237 -12.91 -3.51 12.37
C LYS A 237 -14.35 -3.77 12.82
N GLY A 238 -15.31 -3.21 12.11
CA GLY A 238 -16.74 -3.31 12.45
C GLY A 238 -17.11 -2.64 13.78
N GLY A 239 -16.21 -1.85 14.37
CA GLY A 239 -16.38 -1.21 15.67
C GLY A 239 -16.27 0.31 15.61
N GLU A 240 -16.19 0.91 16.79
CA GLU A 240 -16.02 2.36 16.93
C GLU A 240 -14.62 2.80 16.48
N THR A 241 -14.56 4.00 15.92
CA THR A 241 -13.32 4.73 15.62
C THR A 241 -13.35 5.99 16.47
N LYS A 242 -12.29 6.25 17.23
CA LYS A 242 -12.21 7.38 18.16
C LYS A 242 -10.92 8.14 17.95
N ASP A 243 -11.02 9.46 18.02
CA ASP A 243 -9.87 10.33 18.18
C ASP A 243 -9.44 10.21 19.65
N VAL A 244 -8.15 9.91 19.87
CA VAL A 244 -7.58 9.64 21.20
C VAL A 244 -6.69 10.77 21.71
N GLU A 245 -6.19 11.64 20.82
CA GLU A 245 -5.42 12.86 21.15
C GLU A 245 -5.75 13.99 20.17
#